data_AF-A0AAV6L893-F1
#
_entry.id   AF-A0AAV6L893-F1
#
_cell.length_a   1.000
_cell.length_b   1.000
_cell.length_c   1.000
_cell.angle_alpha   90.00
_cell.angle_beta   90.00
_cell.angle_gamma   90.00
#
_symmetry.space_group_name_H-M   'P 1'
#
loop_
_entity.id
_entity.type
_entity.pdbx_description
1 polymer ?
#
loop_
_entity_poly.entity_id
_entity_poly.type
_entity_poly.pdbx_seq_one_letter_code
_entity_poly.pdbx_strand_id
1 'polypeptide(L)'
;MYMAAYDWRISFQNAEVRDQTLSCIKSNIELMVATNGGNKAVIIPHSMGVLYFVHFMKWVEAPAPMGGGGGPDWYTRHIKAVMNIGGPFLGVPKAVSGLFSAEARDIAVARHALRKMKCLKLASENDEFLKLASEKTSA
;
A
#
# COMPACT_ATOMS: atom_id res chain seq x y z
N MET A 1 -9.25 -19.53 -9.13
CA MET A 1 -9.44 -18.51 -8.07
C MET A 1 -8.08 -17.99 -7.67
N TYR A 2 -7.89 -16.67 -7.59
CA TYR A 2 -6.60 -16.03 -7.30
C TYR A 2 -6.78 -15.07 -6.11
N MET A 3 -5.88 -15.14 -5.13
CA MET A 3 -5.89 -14.26 -3.98
C MET A 3 -4.78 -13.21 -4.15
N ALA A 4 -5.18 -11.96 -4.33
CA ALA A 4 -4.26 -10.83 -4.47
C ALA A 4 -3.94 -10.23 -3.10
N ALA A 5 -2.79 -10.58 -2.54
CA ALA A 5 -2.26 -9.94 -1.34
C ALA A 5 -1.40 -8.72 -1.70
N TYR A 6 -1.41 -7.70 -0.86
CA TYR A 6 -0.56 -6.52 -0.97
C TYR A 6 -0.13 -6.03 0.41
N ASP A 7 0.99 -5.31 0.49
CA ASP A 7 1.39 -4.65 1.73
C ASP A 7 0.49 -3.45 2.00
N TRP A 8 -0.47 -3.65 2.89
CA TRP A 8 -1.48 -2.66 3.24
C TRP A 8 -0.94 -1.47 4.06
N ARG A 9 0.32 -1.55 4.51
CA ARG A 9 0.96 -0.49 5.32
C ARG A 9 1.53 0.65 4.48
N ILE A 10 1.66 0.45 3.17
CA ILE A 10 2.26 1.40 2.24
C ILE A 10 1.21 1.99 1.29
N SER A 11 1.47 3.18 0.76
CA SER A 11 0.59 3.82 -0.22
C SER A 11 0.52 2.99 -1.51
N PHE A 12 -0.59 3.09 -2.23
CA PHE A 12 -0.87 2.22 -3.37
C PHE A 12 0.16 2.34 -4.49
N GLN A 13 0.64 3.56 -4.77
CA GLN A 13 1.68 3.81 -5.76
C GLN A 13 3.04 3.26 -5.29
N ASN A 14 3.37 3.39 -4.01
CA ASN A 14 4.62 2.84 -3.49
C ASN A 14 4.60 1.31 -3.46
N ALA A 15 3.42 0.70 -3.29
CA ALA A 15 3.24 -0.75 -3.41
C ALA A 15 3.50 -1.23 -4.85
N GLU A 16 3.19 -0.41 -5.85
CA GLU A 16 3.59 -0.71 -7.22
C GLU A 16 5.09 -0.53 -7.40
N VAL A 17 5.67 0.60 -7.01
CA VAL A 17 7.12 0.84 -7.17
C VAL A 17 7.98 -0.22 -6.46
N ARG A 18 7.61 -0.62 -5.24
CA ARG A 18 8.37 -1.55 -4.43
C ARG A 18 8.17 -3.02 -4.85
N ASP A 19 6.91 -3.41 -5.02
CA ASP A 19 6.53 -4.83 -5.12
C ASP A 19 5.84 -5.19 -6.44
N GLN A 20 5.58 -4.22 -7.32
CA GLN A 20 4.86 -4.40 -8.58
C GLN A 20 3.49 -5.07 -8.38
N THR A 21 2.83 -4.74 -7.27
CA THR A 21 1.58 -5.40 -6.85
C THR A 21 0.43 -5.16 -7.82
N LEU A 22 0.27 -3.95 -8.38
CA LEU A 22 -0.78 -3.63 -9.35
C LEU A 22 -0.48 -4.32 -10.70
N SER A 23 0.78 -4.33 -11.12
CA SER A 23 1.22 -5.07 -12.31
C SER A 23 0.97 -6.57 -12.18
N CYS A 24 1.30 -7.15 -11.04
CA CYS A 24 1.05 -8.57 -10.75
C CYS A 24 -0.46 -8.90 -10.78
N ILE A 25 -1.30 -8.05 -10.19
CA ILE A 25 -2.76 -8.20 -10.24
C ILE A 25 -3.27 -8.13 -11.68
N LYS A 26 -2.79 -7.15 -12.46
CA LYS A 26 -3.16 -6.99 -13.88
C LYS A 26 -2.84 -8.25 -14.67
N SER A 27 -1.59 -8.72 -14.62
CA SER A 27 -1.13 -9.88 -15.38
C SER A 27 -1.86 -11.17 -14.97
N ASN A 28 -2.15 -11.36 -13.68
CA ASN A 28 -2.93 -12.51 -13.23
C ASN A 28 -4.38 -12.46 -13.74
N ILE A 29 -5.01 -11.29 -13.76
CA ILE A 29 -6.37 -11.14 -14.33
C ILE A 29 -6.36 -11.45 -15.83
N GLU A 30 -5.42 -10.89 -16.58
CA GLU A 30 -5.27 -11.14 -18.02
C GLU A 30 -5.07 -12.64 -18.30
N LEU A 31 -4.18 -13.28 -17.53
CA LEU A 31 -3.92 -14.72 -17.63
C LEU A 31 -5.16 -15.55 -17.29
N MET A 32 -5.89 -15.21 -16.23
CA MET A 32 -7.12 -15.92 -15.85
C MET A 32 -8.19 -15.80 -16.94
N VAL A 33 -8.37 -14.64 -17.53
CA VAL A 33 -9.36 -14.44 -18.60
C VAL A 33 -8.95 -15.21 -19.85
N ALA A 34 -7.67 -15.16 -20.23
CA ALA A 34 -7.13 -15.88 -21.39
C ALA A 34 -7.26 -17.41 -21.23
N THR A 35 -6.95 -17.94 -20.04
CA THR A 35 -7.00 -19.39 -19.78
C THR A 35 -8.41 -19.91 -19.53
N ASN A 36 -9.37 -19.06 -19.18
CA ASN A 36 -10.77 -19.41 -18.92
C ASN A 36 -11.68 -19.20 -20.15
N GLY A 37 -11.14 -19.30 -21.36
CA GLY A 37 -11.91 -19.17 -22.61
C GLY A 37 -12.48 -17.78 -22.86
N GLY A 38 -11.83 -16.72 -22.36
CA GLY A 38 -12.30 -15.34 -22.49
C GLY A 38 -13.37 -14.93 -21.49
N ASN A 39 -13.71 -15.81 -20.53
CA ASN A 39 -14.64 -15.47 -19.47
C ASN A 39 -14.02 -14.45 -18.50
N LYS A 40 -14.66 -13.29 -18.40
CA LYS A 40 -14.22 -12.16 -17.57
C LYS A 40 -14.20 -12.52 -16.09
N ALA A 41 -13.23 -11.96 -15.35
CA ALA A 41 -13.04 -12.21 -13.93
C ALA A 41 -14.09 -11.52 -13.06
N VAL A 42 -14.49 -12.18 -11.96
CA VAL A 42 -15.28 -11.59 -10.88
C VAL A 42 -14.33 -11.21 -9.75
N ILE A 43 -14.40 -9.96 -9.29
CA ILE A 43 -13.50 -9.42 -8.28
C ILE A 43 -14.25 -9.24 -6.96
N ILE A 44 -13.67 -9.70 -5.86
CA ILE A 44 -14.26 -9.63 -4.52
C ILE A 44 -13.30 -8.88 -3.59
N PRO A 45 -13.30 -7.53 -3.61
CA PRO A 45 -12.47 -6.75 -2.71
C PRO A 45 -13.15 -6.58 -1.33
N HIS A 46 -12.35 -6.62 -0.28
CA HIS A 46 -12.81 -6.53 1.11
C HIS A 46 -12.17 -5.35 1.85
N SER A 47 -12.95 -4.60 2.63
CA SER A 47 -12.49 -3.48 3.46
C SER A 47 -11.65 -2.48 2.65
N MET A 48 -10.42 -2.16 3.10
CA MET A 48 -9.50 -1.28 2.37
C MET A 48 -9.15 -1.78 0.97
N GLY A 49 -9.25 -3.10 0.72
CA GLY A 49 -9.06 -3.69 -0.60
C GLY A 49 -10.04 -3.14 -1.64
N VAL A 50 -11.19 -2.61 -1.21
CA VAL A 50 -12.15 -1.95 -2.11
C VAL A 50 -11.57 -0.64 -2.65
N LEU A 51 -10.96 0.18 -1.79
CA LEU A 51 -10.29 1.41 -2.23
C LEU A 51 -9.05 1.10 -3.08
N TYR A 52 -8.32 0.06 -2.71
CA TYR A 52 -7.17 -0.41 -3.48
C TYR A 52 -7.59 -0.86 -4.89
N PHE A 53 -8.72 -1.56 -5.02
CA PHE A 53 -9.24 -1.99 -6.31
C PHE A 53 -9.77 -0.81 -7.15
N VAL A 54 -10.40 0.19 -6.53
CA VAL A 54 -10.78 1.44 -7.24
C VAL A 54 -9.54 2.17 -7.76
N HIS A 55 -8.48 2.24 -6.97
CA HIS A 55 -7.20 2.78 -7.42
C HIS A 55 -6.63 1.98 -8.60
N PHE A 56 -6.62 0.65 -8.50
CA PHE A 56 -6.19 -0.25 -9.56
C PHE A 56 -6.95 0.00 -10.88
N MET A 57 -8.27 0.18 -10.85
CA MET A 57 -9.07 0.47 -12.05
C MET A 57 -8.62 1.74 -12.77
N LYS A 58 -8.29 2.81 -12.03
CA LYS A 58 -7.77 4.04 -12.63
C LYS A 58 -6.32 3.90 -13.08
N TRP A 59 -5.51 3.19 -12.30
CA TRP A 59 -4.12 2.94 -12.63
C TRP A 59 -3.99 2.11 -13.91
N VAL A 60 -4.79 1.06 -14.11
CA VAL A 60 -4.67 0.15 -15.25
C VAL A 60 -5.04 0.81 -16.58
N GLU A 61 -6.00 1.73 -16.58
CA GLU A 61 -6.42 2.48 -17.78
C GLU A 61 -5.42 3.60 -18.13
N ALA A 62 -4.70 4.13 -17.16
CA ALA A 62 -3.75 5.22 -17.36
C ALA A 62 -2.54 4.78 -18.22
N PRO A 63 -2.01 5.67 -19.09
CA PRO A 63 -0.90 5.35 -19.97
C PRO A 63 0.40 5.11 -19.19
N ALA A 64 1.25 4.24 -19.73
CA ALA A 64 2.61 4.06 -19.25
C ALA A 64 3.43 5.36 -19.44
N PRO A 65 4.41 5.67 -18.55
CA PRO A 65 4.94 4.83 -17.48
C PRO A 65 4.24 4.98 -16.12
N MET A 66 3.29 5.92 -15.98
CA MET A 66 2.67 6.23 -14.68
C MET A 66 1.46 5.33 -14.34
N GLY A 67 0.92 4.62 -15.34
CA GLY A 67 -0.17 3.67 -15.20
C GLY A 67 0.15 2.30 -15.80
N GLY A 68 -0.81 1.39 -15.71
CA GLY A 68 -0.69 0.01 -16.18
C GLY A 68 -0.80 -0.15 -17.69
N GLY A 69 -1.15 0.89 -18.46
CA GLY A 69 -1.14 0.85 -19.93
C GLY A 69 -2.10 -0.16 -20.55
N GLY A 70 -3.18 -0.54 -19.86
CA GLY A 70 -4.20 -1.47 -20.37
C GLY A 70 -5.14 -0.86 -21.41
N GLY A 71 -5.18 0.47 -21.48
CA GLY A 71 -6.11 1.23 -22.31
C GLY A 71 -7.52 1.35 -21.70
N PRO A 72 -8.38 2.20 -22.29
CA PRO A 72 -9.72 2.49 -21.75
C PRO A 72 -10.64 1.26 -21.73
N ASP A 73 -10.43 0.32 -22.65
CA ASP A 73 -11.25 -0.89 -22.74
C ASP A 73 -10.71 -2.06 -21.90
N TRP A 74 -9.69 -1.83 -21.07
CA TRP A 74 -9.13 -2.92 -20.26
C TRP A 74 -10.18 -3.48 -19.30
N TYR A 75 -10.90 -2.61 -18.60
CA TYR A 75 -11.90 -3.02 -17.62
C TYR A 75 -13.04 -3.81 -18.26
N THR A 76 -13.60 -3.29 -19.35
CA THR A 76 -14.72 -3.91 -20.06
C THR A 76 -14.34 -5.27 -20.65
N ARG A 77 -13.08 -5.50 -21.02
CA ARG A 77 -12.59 -6.78 -21.54
C ARG A 77 -12.32 -7.83 -20.47
N HIS A 78 -11.89 -7.42 -19.27
CA HIS A 78 -11.38 -8.38 -18.27
C HIS A 78 -12.27 -8.55 -17.05
N ILE A 79 -13.14 -7.61 -16.73
CA ILE A 79 -13.94 -7.63 -15.50
C ILE A 79 -15.42 -7.86 -15.81
N LYS A 80 -16.03 -8.86 -15.16
CA LYS A 80 -17.46 -9.18 -15.26
C LYS A 80 -18.27 -8.39 -14.25
N ALA A 81 -17.84 -8.45 -12.99
CA ALA A 81 -18.54 -7.93 -11.84
C ALA A 81 -17.57 -7.71 -10.67
N VAL A 82 -17.92 -6.78 -9.79
CA VAL A 82 -17.18 -6.48 -8.56
C VAL A 82 -18.13 -6.58 -7.38
N MET A 83 -17.86 -7.48 -6.43
CA MET A 83 -18.65 -7.66 -5.22
C MET A 83 -17.88 -7.10 -4.02
N ASN A 84 -18.16 -5.85 -3.67
CA ASN A 84 -17.50 -5.16 -2.56
C ASN A 84 -18.03 -5.65 -1.22
N ILE A 85 -17.12 -5.95 -0.27
CA ILE A 85 -17.49 -6.32 1.10
C ILE A 85 -16.91 -5.28 2.06
N GLY A 86 -17.78 -4.44 2.65
CA GLY A 86 -17.37 -3.46 3.67
C GLY A 86 -16.46 -2.33 3.15
N GLY A 87 -16.63 -1.91 1.90
CA GLY A 87 -15.80 -0.87 1.28
C GLY A 87 -16.02 0.54 1.85
N PRO A 88 -14.98 1.22 2.36
CA PRO A 88 -15.12 2.53 2.96
C PRO A 88 -14.95 3.67 1.94
N PHE A 89 -15.87 3.76 0.97
CA PHE A 89 -15.77 4.72 -0.15
C PHE A 89 -15.70 6.19 0.28
N LEU A 90 -16.40 6.57 1.34
CA LEU A 90 -16.42 7.93 1.88
C LEU A 90 -15.46 8.10 3.07
N GLY A 91 -14.51 7.18 3.23
CA GLY A 91 -13.70 7.05 4.44
C GLY A 91 -14.44 6.33 5.56
N VAL A 92 -13.72 6.05 6.65
CA VAL A 92 -14.30 5.45 7.86
C VAL A 92 -14.26 6.51 8.95
N PRO A 93 -15.41 6.93 9.53
CA PRO A 93 -15.40 7.81 10.71
C PRO A 93 -14.54 7.25 11.85
N LYS A 94 -14.41 5.92 11.92
CA LYS A 94 -13.54 5.20 12.84
C LYS A 94 -12.05 5.53 12.67
N ALA A 95 -11.61 5.94 11.48
CA ALA A 95 -10.24 6.41 11.26
C ALA A 95 -10.02 7.78 11.92
N VAL A 96 -11.03 8.65 11.93
CA VAL A 96 -10.98 9.94 12.64
C VAL A 96 -10.91 9.71 14.15
N SER A 97 -11.77 8.84 14.69
CA SER A 97 -11.66 8.46 16.11
C SER A 97 -10.37 7.71 16.42
N GLY A 98 -9.80 6.92 15.49
CA GLY A 98 -8.50 6.26 15.68
C GLY A 98 -7.33 7.25 15.70
N LEU A 99 -7.39 8.30 14.88
CA LEU A 99 -6.44 9.41 14.87
C LEU A 99 -6.51 10.25 16.17
N PHE A 100 -7.72 10.51 16.69
CA PHE A 100 -7.91 11.34 17.88
C PHE A 100 -7.92 10.58 19.21
N SER A 101 -8.28 9.29 19.23
CA SER A 101 -8.45 8.51 20.45
C SER A 101 -7.22 7.69 20.83
N ALA A 102 -6.21 7.59 19.95
CA ALA A 102 -5.07 6.67 20.12
C ALA A 102 -5.47 5.24 20.53
N GLU A 103 -6.72 4.83 20.25
CA GLU A 103 -7.25 3.46 20.39
C GLU A 103 -6.73 2.61 19.22
N ALA A 104 -5.41 2.69 19.03
CA ALA A 104 -4.64 1.72 18.29
C ALA A 104 -4.56 0.48 19.18
N ARG A 105 -5.48 -0.47 18.99
CA ARG A 105 -5.28 -1.84 19.51
C ARG A 105 -3.97 -2.48 19.01
N ASP A 106 -3.27 -1.85 18.04
CA ASP A 106 -1.93 -2.23 17.56
C ASP A 106 -0.78 -1.29 18.01
N ILE A 107 -0.75 -0.86 19.28
CA ILE A 107 0.39 -0.14 19.90
C ILE A 107 1.71 -0.97 19.88
N ALA A 108 1.71 -2.24 19.50
CA ALA A 108 2.94 -3.05 19.41
C ALA A 108 3.92 -2.52 18.34
N VAL A 109 3.42 -1.99 17.21
CA VAL A 109 4.27 -1.53 16.09
C VAL A 109 4.85 -0.14 16.37
N ALA A 110 4.05 0.77 16.94
CA ALA A 110 4.50 2.12 17.26
C ALA A 110 5.63 2.13 18.30
N ARG A 111 5.60 1.20 19.27
CA ARG A 111 6.62 1.12 20.33
C ARG A 111 8.00 0.74 19.81
N HIS A 112 8.07 -0.12 18.78
CA HIS A 112 9.34 -0.52 18.17
C HIS A 112 9.97 0.61 17.35
N ALA A 113 9.14 1.33 16.56
CA ALA A 113 9.59 2.49 15.80
C ALA A 113 10.07 3.63 16.71
N LEU A 114 9.35 3.91 17.80
CA LEU A 114 9.74 4.91 18.80
C LEU A 114 11.02 4.53 19.55
N ARG A 115 11.24 3.24 19.88
CA ARG A 115 12.52 2.79 20.46
C ARG A 115 13.69 2.99 19.52
N LYS A 116 13.51 2.68 18.24
CA LYS A 116 14.57 2.82 17.24
C LYS A 116 14.91 4.28 16.98
N MET A 117 13.91 5.16 16.90
CA MET A 117 14.14 6.61 16.82
C MET A 117 14.82 7.18 18.08
N LYS A 118 14.45 6.72 19.28
CA LYS A 118 15.10 7.17 20.53
C LYS A 118 16.56 6.70 20.61
N CYS A 119 16.86 5.46 20.20
CA CYS A 119 18.24 4.96 20.12
C CYS A 119 19.08 5.72 19.08
N LEU A 120 18.52 6.04 17.91
CA LEU A 120 19.22 6.80 16.87
C LEU A 120 19.53 8.22 17.32
N LYS A 121 18.61 8.87 18.04
CA LYS A 121 18.82 10.21 18.58
C LYS A 121 19.87 10.24 19.69
N LEU A 122 19.85 9.26 20.59
CA LEU A 122 20.89 9.10 21.62
C LEU A 122 22.27 8.78 21.02
N ALA A 123 22.31 7.99 19.95
CA ALA A 123 23.56 7.70 19.24
C ALA A 123 24.13 8.95 18.55
N SER A 124 23.29 9.77 17.90
CA SER A 124 23.75 11.02 17.28
C SER A 124 24.20 12.05 18.31
N GLU A 125 23.47 12.20 19.42
CA GLU A 125 23.84 13.12 20.50
C GLU A 125 25.16 12.72 21.19
N ASN A 126 25.40 11.42 21.38
CA ASN A 126 26.67 10.92 21.93
C ASN A 126 27.85 11.12 20.97
N ASP A 127 27.66 10.90 19.66
CA ASP A 127 28.72 11.12 18.67
C ASP A 127 29.10 12.60 18.55
N GLU A 128 28.12 13.51 18.64
CA GLU A 128 28.35 14.95 18.62
C GLU A 128 29.08 15.41 19.89
N PHE A 129 28.69 14.88 21.05
CA PHE A 129 29.37 15.14 22.33
C PHE A 129 30.82 14.63 22.35
N LEU A 130 31.08 13.44 21.79
CA LEU A 130 32.44 12.89 21.69
C LEU A 130 33.34 13.71 20.77
N LYS A 131 32.82 14.24 19.66
CA LYS A 131 33.56 15.16 18.78
C LYS A 131 33.94 16.45 19.51
N LEU A 132 32.98 17.06 20.19
CA LEU A 132 33.18 18.26 21.01
C LEU A 132 34.19 18.05 22.16
N ALA A 133 34.19 16.86 22.77
CA ALA A 133 35.16 16.50 23.80
C ALA A 133 36.57 16.35 23.22
N SER A 134 36.73 15.75 22.03
CA SER A 134 38.03 15.55 21.38
C SER A 134 38.71 16.85 20.91
N GLU A 135 37.92 17.85 20.51
CA GLU A 135 38.43 19.16 20.09
C GLU A 135 38.95 19.98 21.29
N LYS A 136 38.34 19.81 22.48
CA LYS A 136 38.75 20.54 23.70
C LYS A 136 40.00 19.99 24.37
N THR A 137 40.41 18.76 24.09
CA THR A 137 41.63 18.15 24.66
C THR A 137 42.89 18.41 23.82
N SER A 138 42.76 19.08 22.67
CA SER A 138 43.85 19.33 21.71
C SER A 138 44.30 20.81 21.66
N ALA A 139 43.94 21.62 22.65
CA ALA A 139 44.38 23.00 22.85
C ALA A 139 45.02 23.14 24.24
#